data_AF-A0A0B6YKU5-F1
#
_entry.id   AF-A0A0B6YKU5-F1
#
_cell.length_a   1.000
_cell.length_b   1.000
_cell.length_c   1.000
_cell.angle_alpha   90.00
_cell.angle_beta   90.00
_cell.angle_gamma   90.00
#
_symmetry.space_group_name_H-M   'P 1'
#
loop_
_entity.id
_entity.type
_entity.pdbx_description
1 polymer ?
#
loop_
_entity_poly.entity_id
_entity_poly.type
_entity_poly.pdbx_seq_one_letter_code
_entity_poly.pdbx_strand_id
1 'polypeptide(L)' 'WSFGVLLWEIFTLGGNPYPSVPVEELFALLKDGHRMKRPPYASTKMHGIMQKCWQEDPAKRPCFKLLVQ' A
#
# COMPACT_ATOMS: atom_id res chain seq x y z
N TRP A 1 -1.16 -4.38 6.40
CA TRP A 1 -0.25 -4.45 5.24
C TRP A 1 -0.97 -4.89 3.98
N SER A 2 -1.31 -6.18 3.83
CA SER A 2 -1.89 -6.71 2.58
C SER A 2 -3.18 -6.01 2.18
N PHE A 3 -3.99 -5.55 3.14
CA PHE A 3 -5.16 -4.71 2.85
C PHE A 3 -4.81 -3.40 2.11
N GLY A 4 -3.68 -2.76 2.42
CA GLY A 4 -3.21 -1.59 1.67
C GLY A 4 -2.84 -1.93 0.23
N VAL A 5 -2.27 -3.13 0.00
CA VAL A 5 -2.01 -3.65 -1.35
C VAL A 5 -3.32 -3.90 -2.08
N LEU A 6 -4.28 -4.56 -1.43
CA LEU A 6 -5.63 -4.79 -1.98
C LEU A 6 -6.33 -3.48 -2.36
N LEU A 7 -6.27 -2.45 -1.50
CA LEU A 7 -6.81 -1.14 -1.84
C LEU A 7 -6.13 -0.58 -3.08
N TRP A 8 -4.81 -0.71 -3.19
CA TRP A 8 -4.08 -0.25 -4.38
C TRP A 8 -4.52 -1.01 -5.64
N GLU A 9 -4.72 -2.33 -5.56
CA GLU A 9 -5.25 -3.15 -6.65
C GLU A 9 -6.66 -2.69 -7.06
N ILE A 10 -7.56 -2.44 -6.09
CA ILE A 10 -8.92 -1.92 -6.36
C ILE A 10 -8.86 -0.59 -7.11
N PHE A 11 -8.03 0.36 -6.65
CA PHE A 11 -7.97 1.71 -7.24
C PHE A 11 -7.09 1.80 -8.50
N THR A 12 -6.41 0.72 -8.88
CA THR A 12 -5.81 0.54 -10.20
C THR A 12 -6.68 -0.29 -11.14
N LEU A 13 -7.88 -0.70 -10.70
CA LEU A 13 -8.80 -1.55 -11.45
C LEU A 13 -8.19 -2.92 -11.78
N GLY A 14 -7.48 -3.52 -10.82
CA GLY A 14 -6.83 -4.83 -10.95
C GLY A 14 -5.38 -4.77 -11.44
N GLY A 15 -4.69 -3.66 -11.22
CA GLY A 15 -3.27 -3.54 -11.57
C GLY A 15 -2.37 -4.45 -10.74
N ASN A 16 -1.27 -4.92 -11.33
CA ASN A 16 -0.28 -5.74 -10.63
C ASN A 16 0.54 -4.88 -9.64
N PRO A 17 0.59 -5.20 -8.33
CA PRO A 17 1.38 -4.46 -7.36
C PRO A 17 2.87 -4.42 -7.73
N TYR A 18 3.51 -3.26 -7.52
CA TYR A 18 4.92 -3.02 -7.86
C TYR A 18 5.26 -3.45 -9.31
N PRO A 19 4.58 -2.88 -10.33
CA PRO A 19 4.81 -3.28 -11.71
C PRO A 19 6.27 -3.01 -12.08
N SER A 20 6.86 -3.95 -12.82
CA SER A 20 8.26 -3.90 -13.29
C SER A 20 9.34 -4.01 -12.20
N VAL A 21 8.97 -4.38 -10.97
CA VAL A 21 9.93 -4.69 -9.90
C VAL A 21 10.09 -6.20 -9.78
N PRO A 22 11.30 -6.76 -10.02
CA PRO A 22 11.59 -8.15 -9.74
C PRO A 22 11.36 -8.49 -8.27
N VAL A 23 10.89 -9.71 -7.97
CA VAL A 23 10.58 -10.13 -6.59
C VAL A 23 11.82 -10.12 -5.71
N GLU A 24 12.97 -10.43 -6.31
CA GLU A 24 14.30 -10.45 -5.68
C GLU A 24 14.72 -9.06 -5.18
N GLU A 25 14.32 -8.00 -5.90
CA GLU A 25 14.62 -6.60 -5.58
C GLU A 25 13.59 -5.96 -4.64
N LEU A 26 12.36 -6.48 -4.64
CA LEU A 26 11.24 -5.92 -3.89
C LEU A 26 11.54 -5.80 -2.39
N PHE A 27 12.20 -6.79 -1.80
CA PHE A 27 12.52 -6.76 -0.38
C PHE A 27 13.47 -5.60 -0.01
N ALA A 28 14.47 -5.34 -0.85
CA ALA A 28 15.41 -4.24 -0.64
C ALA A 28 14.70 -2.89 -0.76
N LEU A 29 13.89 -2.70 -1.80
CA LEU A 29 13.09 -1.49 -1.99
C LEU A 29 12.16 -1.21 -0.82
N LEU A 30 11.49 -2.25 -0.30
CA LEU A 30 10.58 -2.10 0.83
C LEU A 30 11.29 -1.67 2.12
N LYS A 31 12.51 -2.18 2.36
CA LYS A 31 13.39 -1.77 3.47
C LYS A 31 13.86 -0.32 3.34
N ASP A 32 14.12 0.14 2.12
CA ASP A 32 14.46 1.55 1.84
C ASP A 32 13.24 2.49 1.93
N GLY A 33 12.09 1.97 2.35
CA GLY A 33 10.86 2.75 2.53
C GLY A 33 10.09 2.99 1.23
N HIS A 34 10.47 2.36 0.11
CA HIS A 34 9.73 2.48 -1.14
C HIS A 34 8.31 1.94 -0.98
N ARG A 35 7.32 2.69 -1.49
CA ARG A 35 5.91 2.31 -1.53
C ARG A 35 5.31 2.71 -2.86
N MET A 36 4.26 1.99 -3.29
CA MET A 36 3.58 2.29 -4.54
C MET A 36 2.99 3.71 -4.51
N LYS A 37 3.06 4.38 -5.67
CA LYS A 37 2.47 5.71 -5.86
C LYS A 37 0.95 5.67 -5.73
N ARG A 38 0.33 6.84 -5.48
CA ARG A 38 -1.13 6.97 -5.50
C ARG A 38 -1.69 6.48 -6.83
N PRO A 39 -2.61 5.50 -6.83
CA PRO A 39 -3.19 5.00 -8.07
C PRO A 39 -4.17 6.04 -8.66
N PRO A 40 -4.44 6.00 -9.99
CA PRO A 40 -5.14 7.07 -10.70
C PRO A 40 -6.51 7.40 -10.12
N TYR A 41 -7.26 6.38 -9.72
CA TYR A 41 -8.64 6.53 -9.24
C TYR A 41 -8.77 6.70 -7.71
N ALA A 42 -7.66 6.68 -6.97
CA ALA A 42 -7.69 6.92 -5.53
C ALA A 42 -7.64 8.41 -5.20
N SER A 43 -8.48 8.84 -4.27
CA SER A 43 -8.33 10.16 -3.63
C SER A 43 -7.05 10.23 -2.77
N THR A 44 -6.57 11.44 -2.48
CA THR A 44 -5.43 11.65 -1.56
C THR A 44 -5.69 11.05 -0.18
N LYS A 45 -6.93 11.16 0.33
CA LYS A 45 -7.34 10.55 1.61
C LYS A 45 -7.17 9.03 1.57
N MET A 46 -7.62 8.39 0.49
CA MET A 46 -7.53 6.94 0.34
C MET A 46 -6.07 6.48 0.22
N HIS A 47 -5.24 7.21 -0.52
CA HIS A 47 -3.81 6.93 -0.55
C HIS A 47 -3.15 7.09 0.83
N GLY A 48 -3.57 8.08 1.61
CA GLY A 48 -3.14 8.22 3.01
C GLY A 48 -3.48 6.99 3.86
N ILE A 49 -4.63 6.36 3.63
CA ILE A 49 -4.99 5.08 4.29
C ILE A 49 -4.05 3.95 3.84
N MET A 50 -3.77 3.84 2.54
CA MET A 50 -2.80 2.85 2.02
C MET A 50 -1.42 3.03 2.68
N GLN A 51 -0.93 4.27 2.78
CA GLN A 51 0.36 4.58 3.42
C GLN A 51 0.39 4.24 4.91
N LYS A 52 -0.73 4.44 5.63
CA LYS A 52 -0.88 3.99 7.02
C LYS A 52 -0.86 2.45 7.13
N CYS A 53 -1.48 1.76 6.19
CA CYS A 53 -1.43 0.29 6.12
C CYS A 53 -0.03 -0.28 5.84
N TRP A 54 0.85 0.52 5.23
CA TRP A 54 2.22 0.16 4.86
C TRP A 54 3.32 0.77 5.77
N GLN A 55 2.95 1.23 6.96
CA GLN A 55 3.94 1.59 7.98
C GLN A 55 4.87 0.41 8.25
N GLU A 56 6.16 0.68 8.40
CA GLU A 56 7.16 -0.34 8.66
C GLU A 56 6.90 -1.02 10.01
N ASP A 57 6.80 -0.22 11.07
CA ASP A 57 6.36 -0.65 12.40
C ASP A 57 4.91 -1.17 12.37
N PRO A 58 4.68 -2.47 12.63
CA PRO A 58 3.34 -3.05 12.66
C PRO A 58 2.40 -2.40 13.68
N ALA A 59 2.92 -1.88 14.80
CA ALA A 59 2.11 -1.26 15.85
C ALA A 59 1.53 0.09 15.42
N LYS A 60 2.13 0.75 14.43
CA LYS A 60 1.63 2.01 13.84
C LYS A 60 0.59 1.80 12.74
N ARG A 61 0.34 0.55 12.33
CA ARG A 61 -0.66 0.23 11.30
C ARG A 61 -2.07 0.28 11.93
N PRO A 62 -3.06 0.84 11.21
CA PRO A 62 -4.43 0.87 11.71
C PRO A 62 -4.99 -0.56 11.78
N CYS A 63 -5.72 -0.87 12.84
CA CYS A 63 -6.54 -2.08 12.89
C CYS A 63 -7.80 -1.90 12.03
N PHE A 64 -8.47 -3.00 11.65
CA PHE A 64 -9.66 -2.93 10.82
C PHE A 64 -10.80 -2.12 11.45
N LYS A 65 -10.93 -2.15 12.79
CA LYS A 65 -11.92 -1.32 13.50
C LYS A 65 -11.74 0.17 13.19
N LEU A 66 -10.50 0.66 13.09
CA LEU A 66 -10.20 2.05 12.75
C LEU A 66 -10.40 2.35 11.26
N LEU A 67 -10.28 1.35 10.38
CA LEU A 67 -10.43 1.52 8.93
C LEU A 67 -11.88 1.61 8.47
N VAL A 68 -12.82 1.08 9.25
CA VAL A 68 -14.25 1.01 8.93
C VAL A 68 -15.05 2.16 9.58
N GLN A 69 -14.43 2.92 10.49
CA GLN A 69 -15.00 4.11 11.14
C GLN A 69 -14.88 5.35 10.24
#